data_AF-A0AAP4TWS4-F1
#
_entry.id   AF-A0AAP4TWS4-F1
#
_cell.length_a   1.000
_cell.length_b   1.000
_cell.length_c   1.000
_cell.angle_alpha   90.00
_cell.angle_beta   90.00
_cell.angle_gamma   90.00
#
_symmetry.space_group_name_H-M   'P 1'
#
loop_
_entity.id
_entity.type
_entity.pdbx_description
1 polymer ?
#
loop_
_entity_poly.entity_id
_entity_poly.type
_entity_poly.pdbx_seq_one_letter_code
_entity_poly.pdbx_strand_id
1 'polypeptide(L)'
;MPRESSHSSDTPQPTAPDTKAPDTKAPSLAAEPAAQSEVKETITAAADETRLGLEQHIARALKQQRVSQGYKISDVSRIAGVSQGMISKVENAQVSTSLDTLNKLCNALSLPISKLFSDYDVNGRGAQHIKAGQGMQVVRTGTEVGHAYQLLSYKQGPKKRYEPFLITMDDASEVFPNFCHAGHEFIYLLSGNLTYRHGDKFYDMGPGDSLAFDAGVPHGPEKLNEVPIQLLSIIHYDDE
;
A
#
# COMPACT_ATOMS: atom_id res chain seq x y z
N MET A 1 52.08 -19.25 -68.78
CA MET A 1 51.01 -18.93 -69.75
C MET A 1 50.55 -20.27 -70.36
N PRO A 2 49.25 -20.64 -70.44
CA PRO A 2 48.02 -19.91 -70.05
C PRO A 2 46.92 -20.72 -69.28
N ARG A 3 45.97 -19.95 -68.69
CA ARG A 3 44.49 -20.07 -68.53
C ARG A 3 43.85 -21.23 -67.73
N GLU A 4 43.11 -20.97 -66.63
CA GLU A 4 41.71 -20.45 -66.50
C GLU A 4 40.66 -21.41 -67.04
N SER A 5 39.47 -21.68 -66.46
CA SER A 5 38.75 -21.28 -65.25
C SER A 5 37.38 -22.05 -65.26
N SER A 6 36.56 -21.84 -64.23
CA SER A 6 35.12 -22.18 -64.08
C SER A 6 34.74 -23.50 -63.37
N HIS A 7 34.40 -23.34 -62.08
CA HIS A 7 33.49 -24.21 -61.34
C HIS A 7 32.08 -23.60 -61.42
N SER A 8 31.10 -24.39 -61.85
CA SER A 8 29.68 -24.07 -61.77
C SER A 8 29.06 -24.82 -60.60
N SER A 9 28.47 -24.05 -59.69
CA SER A 9 27.66 -24.45 -58.55
C SER A 9 26.27 -24.95 -58.99
N ASP A 10 25.89 -26.14 -58.54
CA ASP A 10 24.55 -26.70 -58.66
C ASP A 10 23.90 -26.69 -57.27
N THR A 11 22.86 -25.88 -57.10
CA THR A 11 22.08 -25.75 -55.87
C THR A 11 20.69 -26.33 -56.14
N PRO A 12 20.24 -27.39 -55.44
CA PRO A 12 18.86 -27.84 -55.57
C PRO A 12 17.93 -27.00 -54.69
N GLN A 13 16.87 -26.51 -55.32
CA GLN A 13 15.75 -25.80 -54.73
C GLN A 13 14.75 -26.80 -54.12
N PRO A 14 14.29 -26.64 -52.85
CA PRO A 14 13.15 -27.39 -52.35
C PRO A 14 11.84 -26.62 -52.55
N THR A 15 10.88 -27.34 -53.11
CA THR A 15 9.51 -26.99 -53.47
C THR A 15 8.62 -26.72 -52.25
N ALA A 16 7.79 -25.68 -52.34
CA ALA A 16 6.74 -25.37 -51.39
C ALA A 16 5.56 -26.36 -51.47
N PRO A 17 4.92 -26.72 -50.35
CA PRO A 17 3.57 -27.28 -50.37
C PRO A 17 2.52 -26.19 -50.15
N ASP A 18 1.57 -26.14 -51.09
CA ASP A 18 0.26 -25.52 -50.97
C ASP A 18 -0.55 -26.16 -49.85
N THR A 19 -0.94 -25.37 -48.83
CA THR A 19 -2.08 -25.71 -47.97
C THR A 19 -2.98 -24.50 -47.78
N LYS A 20 -4.10 -24.60 -48.50
CA LYS A 20 -5.37 -23.88 -48.45
C LYS A 20 -5.80 -23.50 -47.03
N ALA A 21 -6.07 -22.21 -46.83
CA ALA A 21 -6.65 -21.64 -45.61
C ALA A 21 -8.11 -22.12 -45.39
N PRO A 22 -8.51 -22.42 -44.15
CA PRO A 22 -9.92 -22.47 -43.79
C PRO A 22 -10.40 -21.10 -43.27
N ASP A 23 -11.41 -20.55 -43.95
CA ASP A 23 -12.30 -19.53 -43.41
C ASP A 23 -13.00 -20.07 -42.16
N THR A 24 -12.66 -19.55 -40.98
CA THR A 24 -13.49 -19.67 -39.77
C THR A 24 -13.81 -18.30 -39.22
N LYS A 25 -15.00 -17.86 -39.59
CA LYS A 25 -15.78 -16.76 -39.06
C LYS A 25 -15.78 -16.79 -37.53
N ALA A 26 -15.24 -15.73 -36.90
CA ALA A 26 -15.30 -15.55 -35.46
C ALA A 26 -16.77 -15.45 -34.98
N PRO A 27 -17.18 -16.20 -33.93
CA PRO A 27 -18.42 -15.89 -33.24
C PRO A 27 -18.19 -14.69 -32.33
N SER A 28 -18.93 -13.62 -32.60
CA SER A 28 -19.17 -12.52 -31.67
C SER A 28 -19.86 -13.06 -30.42
N LEU A 29 -19.19 -12.99 -29.28
CA LEU A 29 -19.80 -13.11 -27.96
C LEU A 29 -19.50 -11.82 -27.19
N ALA A 30 -20.42 -10.87 -27.32
CA ALA A 30 -20.60 -9.84 -26.32
C ALA A 30 -21.01 -10.54 -25.01
N ALA A 31 -20.14 -10.50 -24.01
CA ALA A 31 -20.47 -10.91 -22.66
C ALA A 31 -21.19 -9.74 -21.95
N GLU A 32 -22.41 -10.00 -21.52
CA GLU A 32 -23.28 -9.09 -20.77
C GLU A 32 -22.64 -8.66 -19.43
N PRO A 33 -22.65 -7.35 -19.08
CA PRO A 33 -22.25 -6.89 -17.76
C PRO A 33 -23.49 -6.67 -16.90
N ALA A 34 -24.07 -7.74 -16.35
CA ALA A 34 -25.23 -7.61 -15.43
C ALA A 34 -24.98 -8.24 -14.04
N ALA A 35 -24.14 -9.27 -13.93
CA ALA A 35 -23.95 -10.00 -12.66
C ALA A 35 -22.97 -9.34 -11.67
N GLN A 36 -22.19 -8.34 -12.09
CA GLN A 36 -21.20 -7.68 -11.21
C GLN A 36 -21.76 -6.50 -10.41
N SER A 37 -22.91 -5.94 -10.78
CA SER A 37 -23.55 -4.85 -10.02
C SER A 37 -24.33 -5.37 -8.81
N GLU A 38 -25.05 -6.48 -8.96
CA GLU A 38 -25.89 -7.05 -7.89
C GLU A 38 -25.06 -7.60 -6.71
N VAL A 39 -23.89 -8.21 -6.99
CA VAL A 39 -22.96 -8.69 -5.95
C VAL A 39 -22.31 -7.51 -5.21
N LYS A 40 -22.09 -6.38 -5.90
CA LYS A 40 -21.49 -5.18 -5.30
C LYS A 40 -22.45 -4.47 -4.35
N GLU A 41 -23.73 -4.33 -4.74
CA GLU A 41 -24.77 -3.73 -3.89
C GLU A 41 -25.02 -4.55 -2.62
N THR A 42 -25.05 -5.88 -2.74
CA THR A 42 -25.34 -6.78 -1.61
C THR A 42 -24.23 -6.76 -0.54
N ILE A 43 -22.97 -6.61 -0.94
CA ILE A 43 -21.83 -6.52 -0.01
C ILE A 43 -21.77 -5.14 0.68
N THR A 44 -22.10 -4.05 -0.02
CA THR A 44 -22.15 -2.71 0.59
C THR A 44 -23.27 -2.57 1.62
N ALA A 45 -24.45 -3.16 1.37
CA ALA A 45 -25.58 -3.08 2.29
C ALA A 45 -25.32 -3.83 3.62
N ALA A 46 -24.69 -5.00 3.56
CA ALA A 46 -24.37 -5.79 4.76
C ALA A 46 -23.25 -5.17 5.62
N ALA A 47 -22.33 -4.40 5.02
CA ALA A 47 -21.29 -3.68 5.73
C ALA A 47 -21.82 -2.42 6.45
N ASP A 48 -22.90 -1.83 5.96
CA ASP A 48 -23.53 -0.64 6.55
C ASP A 48 -24.36 -1.00 7.80
N GLU A 49 -25.00 -2.18 7.81
CA GLU A 49 -25.78 -2.67 8.96
C GLU A 49 -24.95 -3.06 10.19
N THR A 50 -23.64 -3.30 10.03
CA THR A 50 -22.73 -3.64 11.15
C THR A 50 -22.08 -2.42 11.79
N ARG A 51 -22.33 -1.21 11.27
CA ARG A 51 -21.72 0.02 11.75
C ARG A 51 -22.56 0.65 12.86
N LEU A 52 -21.96 0.83 14.04
CA LEU A 52 -22.52 1.73 15.03
C LEU A 52 -22.58 3.13 14.41
N GLY A 53 -23.76 3.76 14.40
CA GLY A 53 -23.89 5.16 13.99
C GLY A 53 -22.96 6.07 14.81
N LEU A 54 -22.59 7.24 14.28
CA LEU A 54 -21.68 8.17 14.96
C LEU A 54 -22.11 8.46 16.40
N GLU A 55 -23.41 8.67 16.61
CA GLU A 55 -23.95 8.91 17.95
C GLU A 55 -23.71 7.72 18.89
N GLN A 56 -23.83 6.48 18.41
CA GLN A 56 -23.59 5.27 19.19
C GLN A 56 -22.11 5.08 19.53
N HIS A 57 -21.23 5.40 18.59
CA HIS A 57 -19.79 5.38 18.83
C HIS A 57 -19.39 6.39 19.92
N ILE A 58 -19.85 7.64 19.81
CA ILE A 58 -19.62 8.70 20.80
C ILE A 58 -20.20 8.31 22.17
N ALA A 59 -21.43 7.81 22.19
CA ALA A 59 -22.12 7.35 23.41
C ALA A 59 -21.31 6.29 24.14
N ARG A 60 -20.77 5.31 23.40
CA ARG A 60 -19.93 4.25 23.93
C ARG A 60 -18.62 4.78 24.50
N ALA A 61 -17.93 5.68 23.78
CA ALA A 61 -16.68 6.26 24.24
C ALA A 61 -16.85 7.04 25.57
N LEU A 62 -17.90 7.86 25.67
CA LEU A 62 -18.24 8.58 26.91
C LEU A 62 -18.55 7.63 28.06
N LYS A 63 -19.42 6.63 27.83
CA LYS A 63 -19.79 5.65 28.84
C LYS A 63 -18.60 4.82 29.32
N GLN A 64 -17.74 4.38 28.40
CA GLN A 64 -16.53 3.65 28.71
C GLN A 64 -15.58 4.46 29.58
N GLN A 65 -15.34 5.73 29.23
CA GLN A 65 -14.48 6.61 30.02
C GLN A 65 -15.08 6.89 31.41
N ARG A 66 -16.39 7.10 31.51
CA ARG A 66 -17.05 7.29 32.81
C ARG A 66 -16.89 6.05 33.69
N VAL A 67 -17.15 4.87 33.14
CA VAL A 67 -17.09 3.60 33.87
C VAL A 67 -15.66 3.24 34.26
N SER A 68 -14.66 3.51 33.41
CA SER A 68 -13.25 3.23 33.73
C SER A 68 -12.74 4.06 34.91
N GLN A 69 -13.30 5.25 35.14
CA GLN A 69 -13.02 6.10 36.30
C GLN A 69 -13.88 5.76 37.53
N GLY A 70 -14.78 4.78 37.43
CA GLY A 70 -15.67 4.38 38.51
C GLY A 70 -16.80 5.39 38.81
N TYR A 71 -17.02 6.37 37.94
CA TYR A 71 -18.05 7.39 38.16
C TYR A 71 -19.46 6.88 37.85
N LYS A 72 -20.41 7.26 38.71
CA LYS A 72 -21.84 7.17 38.41
C LYS A 72 -22.27 8.34 37.53
N ILE A 73 -23.42 8.20 36.87
CA ILE A 73 -24.02 9.30 36.10
C ILE A 73 -24.23 10.55 36.97
N SER A 74 -24.61 10.36 38.24
CA SER A 74 -24.76 11.45 39.22
C SER A 74 -23.46 12.22 39.47
N ASP A 75 -22.32 11.54 39.43
CA ASP A 75 -21.02 12.15 39.70
C ASP A 75 -20.63 13.06 38.53
N VAL A 76 -20.72 12.54 37.31
CA VAL A 76 -20.45 13.33 36.09
C VAL A 76 -21.44 14.48 35.95
N SER A 77 -22.72 14.26 36.29
CA SER A 77 -23.75 15.30 36.26
C SER A 77 -23.37 16.52 37.11
N ARG A 78 -22.85 16.27 38.32
CA ARG A 78 -22.41 17.32 39.24
C ARG A 78 -21.17 18.07 38.73
N ILE A 79 -20.24 17.37 38.08
CA ILE A 79 -18.99 17.96 37.57
C ILE A 79 -19.24 18.74 36.27
N ALA A 80 -20.02 18.17 35.35
CA ALA A 80 -20.25 18.72 34.01
C ALA A 80 -21.34 19.81 33.96
N GLY A 81 -22.18 19.91 35.01
CA GLY A 81 -23.36 20.78 34.98
C GLY A 81 -24.42 20.35 33.97
N VAL A 82 -24.47 19.05 33.64
CA VAL A 82 -25.43 18.44 32.70
C VAL A 82 -26.37 17.52 33.48
N SER A 83 -27.67 17.55 33.20
CA SER A 83 -28.63 16.74 33.95
C SER A 83 -28.38 15.23 33.78
N GLN A 84 -28.63 14.43 34.82
CA GLN A 84 -28.47 12.98 34.77
C GLN A 84 -29.27 12.33 33.63
N GLY A 85 -30.49 12.83 33.39
CA GLY A 85 -31.33 12.36 32.28
C GLY A 85 -30.71 12.66 30.91
N MET A 86 -30.08 13.82 30.74
CA MET A 86 -29.37 14.15 29.50
C MET A 86 -28.14 13.25 29.31
N ILE A 87 -27.33 13.04 30.35
CA ILE A 87 -26.17 12.13 30.29
C ILE A 87 -26.62 10.70 29.94
N SER A 88 -27.70 10.21 30.55
CA SER A 88 -28.25 8.89 30.23
C SER A 88 -28.70 8.80 28.78
N LYS A 89 -29.36 9.84 28.24
CA LYS A 89 -29.77 9.86 26.82
C LYS A 89 -28.56 9.89 25.89
N VAL A 90 -27.52 10.65 26.23
CA VAL A 90 -26.26 10.72 25.47
C VAL A 90 -25.57 9.35 25.45
N GLU A 91 -25.35 8.72 26.61
CA GLU A 91 -24.64 7.43 26.73
C GLU A 91 -25.40 6.23 26.13
N ASN A 92 -26.69 6.39 25.84
CA ASN A 92 -27.50 5.39 25.14
C ASN A 92 -27.84 5.80 23.69
N ALA A 93 -27.22 6.85 23.15
CA ALA A 93 -27.44 7.38 21.80
C ALA A 93 -28.92 7.71 21.48
N GLN A 94 -29.67 8.18 22.47
CA GLN A 94 -31.10 8.50 22.37
C GLN A 94 -31.38 9.97 22.04
N VAL A 95 -30.33 10.80 21.93
CA VAL A 95 -30.46 12.22 21.60
C VAL A 95 -29.26 12.69 20.80
N SER A 96 -29.50 13.51 19.78
CA SER A 96 -28.43 14.24 19.11
C SER A 96 -27.90 15.31 20.07
N THR A 97 -26.64 15.17 20.46
CA THR A 97 -26.03 15.97 21.52
C THR A 97 -25.23 17.11 20.91
N SER A 98 -25.40 18.33 21.43
CA SER A 98 -24.62 19.49 20.96
C SER A 98 -23.13 19.33 21.28
N LEU A 99 -22.27 19.94 20.46
CA LEU A 99 -20.82 19.94 20.70
C LEU A 99 -20.45 20.55 22.05
N ASP A 100 -21.17 21.59 22.50
CA ASP A 100 -21.00 22.19 23.83
C ASP A 100 -21.25 21.18 24.96
N THR A 101 -22.31 20.36 24.83
CA THR A 101 -22.62 19.33 25.82
C THR A 101 -21.56 18.22 25.80
N LEU A 102 -21.12 17.78 24.61
CA LEU A 102 -20.03 16.81 24.49
C LEU A 102 -18.74 17.33 25.12
N ASN A 103 -18.40 18.61 24.91
CA ASN A 103 -17.23 19.25 25.49
C ASN A 103 -17.30 19.32 27.02
N LYS A 104 -18.47 19.68 27.58
CA LYS A 104 -18.69 19.65 29.05
C LYS A 104 -18.47 18.26 29.65
N LEU A 105 -19.02 17.23 29.01
CA LEU A 105 -18.85 15.84 29.45
C LEU A 105 -17.40 15.36 29.32
N CYS A 106 -16.73 15.70 28.21
CA CYS A 106 -15.31 15.42 27.99
C CYS A 106 -14.42 16.05 29.07
N ASN A 107 -14.64 17.33 29.38
CA ASN A 107 -13.90 18.04 30.43
C ASN A 107 -14.12 17.40 31.81
N ALA A 108 -15.36 17.06 32.14
CA ALA A 108 -15.68 16.38 33.40
C ALA A 108 -15.03 14.99 33.53
N LEU A 109 -14.79 14.32 32.41
CA LEU A 109 -14.16 12.99 32.33
C LEU A 109 -12.67 13.05 31.99
N SER A 110 -12.06 14.24 31.93
CA SER A 110 -10.68 14.45 31.49
C SER A 110 -10.35 13.70 30.19
N LEU A 111 -11.31 13.69 29.24
CA LEU A 111 -11.21 13.02 27.95
C LEU A 111 -11.01 14.08 26.86
N PRO A 112 -9.94 14.05 26.07
CA PRO A 112 -9.82 14.93 24.91
C PRO A 112 -10.97 14.69 23.93
N ILE A 113 -11.64 15.74 23.46
CA ILE A 113 -12.82 15.61 22.60
C ILE A 113 -12.53 14.83 21.29
N SER A 114 -11.30 14.91 20.78
CA SER A 114 -10.83 14.13 19.62
C SER A 114 -10.89 12.61 19.84
N LYS A 115 -10.82 12.14 21.09
CA LYS A 115 -10.97 10.73 21.44
C LYS A 115 -12.38 10.21 21.23
N LEU A 116 -13.40 11.07 21.22
CA LEU A 116 -14.79 10.65 20.92
C LEU A 116 -15.00 10.15 19.50
N PHE A 117 -14.13 10.57 18.58
CA PHE A 117 -14.21 10.23 17.15
C PHE A 117 -13.08 9.27 16.74
N SER A 118 -12.18 8.96 17.68
CA SER A 118 -11.08 8.03 17.43
C SER A 118 -11.64 6.67 17.11
N ASP A 119 -11.10 6.07 16.08
CA ASP A 119 -11.52 4.75 15.58
C ASP A 119 -12.94 4.68 14.97
N TYR A 120 -13.66 5.80 14.76
CA TYR A 120 -14.99 5.80 14.13
C TYR A 120 -14.95 5.47 12.62
N ASP A 121 -13.94 5.97 11.90
CA ASP A 121 -13.75 5.77 10.46
C ASP A 121 -12.73 4.66 10.13
N VAL A 122 -12.65 3.63 10.99
CA VAL A 122 -11.66 2.54 10.88
C VAL A 122 -11.94 1.54 9.75
N ASN A 123 -12.73 1.94 8.76
CA ASN A 123 -12.80 1.28 7.45
C ASN A 123 -11.44 1.23 6.71
N GLY A 124 -10.37 1.81 7.29
CA GLY A 124 -8.98 1.70 6.84
C GLY A 124 -8.16 0.55 7.45
N ARG A 125 -8.67 -0.25 8.40
CA ARG A 125 -7.95 -1.43 8.94
C ARG A 125 -8.25 -2.73 8.17
N GLY A 126 -8.50 -2.63 6.87
CA GLY A 126 -8.65 -3.77 5.97
C GLY A 126 -7.33 -4.18 5.32
N ALA A 127 -7.33 -5.33 4.62
CA ALA A 127 -6.23 -5.69 3.74
C ALA A 127 -6.23 -4.82 2.47
N GLN A 128 -5.06 -4.40 2.02
CA GLN A 128 -4.89 -3.83 0.68
C GLN A 128 -4.50 -4.94 -0.29
N HIS A 129 -5.29 -5.12 -1.35
CA HIS A 129 -4.96 -6.00 -2.46
C HIS A 129 -4.67 -5.16 -3.69
N ILE A 130 -3.40 -5.05 -4.06
CA ILE A 130 -2.94 -4.41 -5.28
C ILE A 130 -2.54 -5.53 -6.23
N LYS A 131 -3.18 -5.58 -7.40
CA LYS A 131 -2.85 -6.59 -8.42
C LYS A 131 -1.43 -6.35 -8.93
N ALA A 132 -0.77 -7.42 -9.36
CA ALA A 132 0.55 -7.33 -9.99
C ALA A 132 0.55 -6.28 -11.12
N GLY A 133 1.57 -5.43 -11.15
CA GLY A 133 1.71 -4.33 -12.12
C GLY A 133 0.78 -3.13 -11.91
N GLN A 134 -0.10 -3.16 -10.90
CA GLN A 134 -0.95 -2.03 -10.51
C GLN A 134 -0.40 -1.26 -9.29
N GLY A 135 0.89 -1.45 -9.02
CA GLY A 135 1.67 -0.63 -8.09
C GLY A 135 1.64 0.85 -8.51
N MET A 136 1.49 1.77 -7.56
CA MET A 136 1.45 3.20 -7.82
C MET A 136 2.89 3.60 -8.09
N GLN A 137 3.12 4.07 -9.31
CA GLN A 137 4.42 4.60 -9.67
C GLN A 137 4.63 5.92 -8.93
N VAL A 138 5.72 6.00 -8.18
CA VAL A 138 6.10 7.20 -7.45
C VAL A 138 7.39 7.75 -8.01
N VAL A 139 7.44 9.06 -8.20
CA VAL A 139 8.67 9.78 -8.51
C VAL A 139 9.22 10.31 -7.20
N ARG A 140 10.43 9.88 -6.80
CA ARG A 140 11.10 10.44 -5.62
C ARG A 140 12.04 11.57 -6.07
N THR A 141 12.16 12.60 -5.24
CA THR A 141 13.10 13.70 -5.49
C THR A 141 14.52 13.13 -5.58
N GLY A 142 15.15 13.23 -6.75
CA GLY A 142 16.47 12.63 -7.06
C GLY A 142 16.45 11.46 -8.05
N THR A 143 15.27 10.98 -8.45
CA THR A 143 15.11 9.92 -9.46
C THR A 143 14.66 10.53 -10.80
N GLU A 144 15.50 11.36 -11.41
CA GLU A 144 15.16 12.00 -12.70
C GLU A 144 15.41 11.10 -13.92
N VAL A 145 16.04 9.94 -13.75
CA VAL A 145 16.30 8.96 -14.82
C VAL A 145 16.21 7.54 -14.24
N GLY A 146 15.83 6.55 -15.05
CA GLY A 146 16.13 5.11 -14.89
C GLY A 146 15.37 4.24 -13.88
N HIS A 147 14.81 4.80 -12.80
CA HIS A 147 14.16 3.98 -11.76
C HIS A 147 12.62 3.96 -11.83
N ALA A 148 12.03 2.77 -11.95
CA ALA A 148 10.60 2.59 -11.70
C ALA A 148 10.36 2.15 -10.25
N TYR A 149 9.98 3.09 -9.37
CA TYR A 149 9.51 2.80 -8.02
C TYR A 149 8.01 2.56 -8.03
N GLN A 150 7.59 1.34 -7.71
CA GLN A 150 6.19 1.00 -7.51
C GLN A 150 5.93 0.82 -6.02
N LEU A 151 5.16 1.72 -5.41
CA LEU A 151 4.67 1.51 -4.06
C LEU A 151 3.65 0.36 -4.06
N LEU A 152 3.78 -0.59 -3.13
CA LEU A 152 2.94 -1.79 -3.05
C LEU A 152 1.89 -1.71 -1.93
N SER A 153 1.77 -0.56 -1.26
CA SER A 153 0.76 -0.30 -0.22
C SER A 153 0.62 1.20 0.03
N TYR A 154 -0.55 1.78 -0.28
CA TYR A 154 -0.78 3.24 -0.23
C TYR A 154 -1.55 3.69 1.00
N LYS A 155 -2.55 2.91 1.44
CA LYS A 155 -3.40 3.26 2.57
C LYS A 155 -2.75 2.83 3.88
N GLN A 156 -1.93 3.72 4.39
CA GLN A 156 -1.35 3.56 5.71
C GLN A 156 -2.31 4.22 6.70
N GLY A 157 -2.51 3.61 7.86
CA GLY A 157 -3.37 4.18 8.90
C GLY A 157 -2.88 5.56 9.37
N PRO A 158 -3.32 6.05 10.54
CA PRO A 158 -2.91 7.38 11.02
C PRO A 158 -1.38 7.55 11.16
N LYS A 159 -0.62 6.45 11.23
CA LYS A 159 0.84 6.43 11.17
C LYS A 159 1.32 5.59 9.98
N LYS A 160 2.29 6.13 9.24
CA LYS A 160 3.10 5.40 8.25
C LYS A 160 4.17 4.61 9.00
N ARG A 161 3.98 3.29 9.07
CA ARG A 161 4.92 2.38 9.76
C ARG A 161 5.93 1.73 8.82
N TYR A 162 5.54 1.55 7.56
CA TYR A 162 6.43 0.94 6.56
C TYR A 162 6.05 1.36 5.15
N GLU A 163 6.98 1.27 4.21
CA GLU A 163 6.74 1.43 2.77
C GLU A 163 7.36 0.29 1.99
N PRO A 164 6.55 -0.56 1.33
CA PRO A 164 7.04 -1.59 0.43
C PRO A 164 7.13 -1.06 -1.00
N PHE A 165 8.29 -1.17 -1.62
CA PHE A 165 8.55 -0.81 -3.01
C PHE A 165 8.96 -2.03 -3.82
N LEU A 166 8.43 -2.15 -5.03
CA LEU A 166 9.08 -2.88 -6.11
C LEU A 166 9.88 -1.88 -6.93
N ILE A 167 11.20 -2.04 -6.95
CA ILE A 167 12.13 -1.18 -7.67
C ILE A 167 12.61 -1.96 -8.89
N THR A 168 12.47 -1.36 -10.07
CA THR A 168 13.00 -1.90 -11.32
C THR A 168 14.06 -0.96 -11.90
N MET A 169 15.21 -1.52 -12.27
CA MET A 169 16.33 -0.79 -12.87
C MET A 169 16.83 -1.56 -14.10
N ASP A 170 16.78 -0.90 -15.25
CA ASP A 170 17.04 -1.52 -16.55
C ASP A 170 18.29 -0.95 -17.25
N ASP A 171 18.87 0.13 -16.72
CA ASP A 171 20.04 0.81 -17.31
C ASP A 171 21.29 0.62 -16.45
N ALA A 172 22.22 -0.22 -16.92
CA ALA A 172 23.47 -0.48 -16.23
C ALA A 172 24.44 0.72 -16.18
N SER A 173 24.19 1.78 -16.96
CA SER A 173 24.99 3.02 -16.96
C SER A 173 24.54 4.05 -15.92
N GLU A 174 23.50 3.72 -15.17
CA GLU A 174 22.92 4.61 -14.18
C GLU A 174 23.89 4.89 -13.01
N VAL A 175 23.91 6.16 -12.58
CA VAL A 175 24.76 6.64 -11.48
C VAL A 175 23.88 6.97 -10.29
N PHE A 176 24.19 6.36 -9.15
CA PHE A 176 23.38 6.46 -7.94
C PHE A 176 23.94 7.52 -7.00
N PRO A 177 23.18 8.57 -6.66
CA PRO A 177 23.61 9.52 -5.63
C PRO A 177 23.63 8.87 -4.25
N ASN A 178 24.39 9.45 -3.33
CA ASN A 178 24.34 9.05 -1.92
C ASN A 178 22.94 9.32 -1.36
N PHE A 179 22.30 8.25 -0.86
CA PHE A 179 20.97 8.30 -0.28
C PHE A 179 20.99 7.75 1.14
N CYS A 180 20.24 8.39 2.04
CA CYS A 180 19.98 7.90 3.38
C CYS A 180 18.61 8.42 3.84
N HIS A 181 17.98 7.72 4.77
CA HIS A 181 16.72 8.13 5.36
C HIS A 181 16.52 7.53 6.75
N ALA A 182 15.57 8.06 7.51
CA ALA A 182 15.24 7.50 8.82
C ALA A 182 14.65 6.08 8.70
N GLY A 183 14.88 5.29 9.75
CA GLY A 183 14.34 3.95 9.90
C GLY A 183 15.30 2.84 9.49
N HIS A 184 14.73 1.64 9.34
CA HIS A 184 15.44 0.45 8.88
C HIS A 184 14.94 0.07 7.50
N GLU A 185 15.80 -0.50 6.67
CA GLU A 185 15.41 -1.01 5.37
C GLU A 185 15.74 -2.49 5.24
N PHE A 186 14.80 -3.24 4.66
CA PHE A 186 14.98 -4.61 4.22
C PHE A 186 14.86 -4.65 2.71
N ILE A 187 15.86 -5.22 2.03
CA ILE A 187 15.83 -5.44 0.59
C ILE A 187 15.94 -6.93 0.26
N TYR A 188 15.29 -7.35 -0.82
CA TYR A 188 15.32 -8.72 -1.35
C TYR A 188 15.39 -8.68 -2.87
N LEU A 189 16.40 -9.34 -3.45
CA LEU A 189 16.64 -9.31 -4.88
C LEU A 189 15.84 -10.43 -5.58
N LEU A 190 15.00 -10.05 -6.55
CA LEU A 190 14.11 -10.95 -7.29
C LEU A 190 14.72 -11.39 -8.63
N SER A 191 15.44 -10.49 -9.31
CA SER A 191 16.10 -10.78 -10.59
C SER A 191 17.33 -9.89 -10.80
N GLY A 192 18.24 -10.36 -11.68
CA GLY A 192 19.49 -9.69 -12.03
C GLY A 192 20.52 -9.72 -10.90
N ASN A 193 21.65 -9.04 -11.09
CA ASN A 193 22.78 -9.02 -10.17
C ASN A 193 23.28 -7.59 -9.94
N LEU A 194 23.55 -7.20 -8.70
CA LEU A 194 24.04 -5.85 -8.38
C LEU A 194 25.06 -5.89 -7.25
N THR A 195 25.92 -4.87 -7.20
CA THR A 195 26.74 -4.57 -6.03
C THR A 195 26.04 -3.48 -5.25
N TYR A 196 25.62 -3.78 -4.01
CA TYR A 196 24.95 -2.84 -3.12
C TYR A 196 25.94 -2.27 -2.11
N ARG A 197 25.88 -0.98 -1.84
CA ARG A 197 26.73 -0.30 -0.86
C ARG A 197 25.93 0.09 0.37
N HIS A 198 26.53 -0.09 1.54
CA HIS A 198 26.05 0.45 2.82
C HIS A 198 27.25 0.97 3.62
N GLY A 199 27.31 2.30 3.80
CA GLY A 199 28.50 2.98 4.28
C GLY A 199 29.69 2.69 3.37
N ASP A 200 30.75 2.12 3.96
CA ASP A 200 31.99 1.73 3.28
C ASP A 200 32.02 0.25 2.86
N LYS A 201 30.91 -0.49 3.06
CA LYS A 201 30.82 -1.92 2.74
C LYS A 201 30.08 -2.14 1.44
N PHE A 202 30.51 -3.16 0.71
CA PHE A 202 29.94 -3.56 -0.58
C PHE A 202 29.49 -5.03 -0.51
N TYR A 203 28.34 -5.29 -1.12
CA TYR A 203 27.69 -6.60 -1.13
C TYR A 203 27.30 -6.95 -2.56
N ASP A 204 27.92 -7.97 -3.14
CA ASP A 204 27.46 -8.53 -4.41
C ASP A 204 26.24 -9.40 -4.15
N MET A 205 25.10 -9.04 -4.73
CA MET A 205 23.81 -9.68 -4.51
C MET A 205 23.29 -10.25 -5.83
N GLY A 206 22.76 -11.48 -5.75
CA GLY A 206 22.00 -12.14 -6.80
C GLY A 206 20.58 -12.50 -6.35
N PRO A 207 19.75 -13.09 -7.24
CA PRO A 207 18.36 -13.42 -6.92
C PRO A 207 18.26 -14.36 -5.73
N GLY A 208 17.43 -14.01 -4.75
CA GLY A 208 17.27 -14.74 -3.50
C GLY A 208 18.05 -14.16 -2.32
N ASP A 209 19.03 -13.29 -2.57
CA ASP A 209 19.76 -12.61 -1.51
C ASP A 209 18.92 -11.51 -0.88
N SER A 210 19.18 -11.26 0.40
CA SER A 210 18.55 -10.19 1.17
C SER A 210 19.56 -9.44 2.01
N LEU A 211 19.26 -8.17 2.30
CA LEU A 211 20.06 -7.33 3.17
C LEU A 211 19.12 -6.50 4.05
N ALA A 212 19.43 -6.42 5.33
CA ALA A 212 18.70 -5.58 6.29
C ALA A 212 19.69 -4.65 6.99
N PHE A 213 19.38 -3.36 7.06
CA PHE A 213 20.33 -2.37 7.53
C PHE A 213 19.66 -1.12 8.11
N ASP A 214 20.43 -0.36 8.89
CA ASP A 214 20.08 0.99 9.33
C ASP A 214 20.15 1.93 8.12
N ALA A 215 19.00 2.52 7.76
CA ALA A 215 18.89 3.36 6.58
C ALA A 215 19.42 4.79 6.80
N GLY A 216 19.75 5.15 8.05
CA GLY A 216 20.39 6.42 8.39
C GLY A 216 21.84 6.49 7.90
N VAL A 217 22.44 5.35 7.55
CA VAL A 217 23.77 5.27 6.93
C VAL A 217 23.62 5.35 5.40
N PRO A 218 24.47 6.11 4.68
CA PRO A 218 24.42 6.22 3.22
C PRO A 218 24.47 4.85 2.52
N HIS A 219 23.47 4.56 1.69
CA HIS A 219 23.32 3.27 1.03
C HIS A 219 22.70 3.41 -0.37
N GLY A 220 22.82 2.34 -1.18
CA GLY A 220 22.22 2.27 -2.51
C GLY A 220 22.97 1.31 -3.43
N PRO A 221 22.45 1.05 -4.65
CA PRO A 221 23.19 0.33 -5.67
C PRO A 221 24.47 1.09 -6.02
N GLU A 222 25.61 0.38 -6.04
CA GLU A 222 26.88 0.92 -6.53
C GLU A 222 27.07 0.59 -8.01
N LYS A 223 26.68 -0.63 -8.39
CA LYS A 223 26.83 -1.14 -9.76
C LYS A 223 25.72 -2.13 -10.09
N LEU A 224 25.14 -2.01 -11.28
CA LEU A 224 24.22 -3.01 -11.81
C LEU A 224 25.01 -3.96 -12.72
N ASN A 225 25.29 -5.17 -12.23
CA ASN A 225 26.13 -6.15 -12.92
C ASN A 225 25.35 -6.91 -14.02
N GLU A 226 24.08 -7.19 -13.79
CA GLU A 226 23.17 -7.84 -14.75
C GLU A 226 21.76 -7.30 -14.60
N VAL A 227 21.27 -6.59 -15.62
CA VAL A 227 19.91 -6.03 -15.71
C VAL A 227 18.99 -6.96 -16.53
N PRO A 228 17.65 -6.95 -16.33
CA PRO A 228 16.90 -6.08 -15.43
C PRO A 228 17.00 -6.49 -13.96
N ILE A 229 17.22 -5.50 -13.10
CA ILE A 229 17.15 -5.68 -11.64
C ILE A 229 15.71 -5.51 -11.19
N GLN A 230 15.21 -6.49 -10.44
CA GLN A 230 13.98 -6.32 -9.66
C GLN A 230 14.29 -6.51 -8.17
N LEU A 231 14.04 -5.47 -7.38
CA LEU A 231 14.36 -5.42 -5.95
C LEU A 231 13.08 -5.11 -5.18
N LEU A 232 12.73 -5.96 -4.21
CA LEU A 232 11.74 -5.62 -3.20
C LEU A 232 12.46 -4.84 -2.09
N SER A 233 12.02 -3.62 -1.81
CA SER A 233 12.49 -2.81 -0.69
C SER A 233 11.33 -2.62 0.29
N ILE A 234 11.60 -2.73 1.59
CA ILE A 234 10.65 -2.43 2.65
C ILE A 234 11.35 -1.50 3.64
N ILE A 235 10.97 -0.23 3.62
CA ILE A 235 11.41 0.75 4.60
C ILE A 235 10.49 0.64 5.80
N HIS A 236 11.02 0.43 6.99
CA HIS A 236 10.30 0.47 8.26
C HIS A 236 10.67 1.73 9.03
N TYR A 237 9.67 2.49 9.46
CA TYR A 237 9.85 3.69 10.27
C TYR A 237 9.64 3.35 11.74
N ASP A 238 10.56 3.80 12.58
CA ASP A 238 10.41 3.64 14.02
C ASP A 238 9.27 4.54 14.53
N ASP A 239 8.57 4.08 15.57
CA ASP A 239 7.56 4.88 16.25
C ASP A 239 8.27 6.00 17.04
N GLU A 240 8.29 7.22 16.50
CA GLU A 240 8.39 8.43 17.33
C GLU A 240 7.10 8.62 18.17
#